data_AF-A0A7C4BEY3-F1
#
_entry.id   AF-A0A7C4BEY3-F1
#
_cell.length_a   1.000
_cell.length_b   1.000
_cell.length_c   1.000
_cell.angle_alpha   90.00
_cell.angle_beta   90.00
_cell.angle_gamma   90.00
#
_symmetry.space_group_name_H-M   'P 1'
#
loop_
_entity.id
_entity.type
_entity.pdbx_description
1 polymer ?
#
loop_
_entity_poly.entity_id
_entity_poly.type
_entity_poly.pdbx_seq_one_letter_code
_entity_poly.pdbx_strand_id
1 'polypeptide(L)'
;MRWVWIAAAAVLCAGGIIVAQEKKEEPKQAGKKVELTFEDDALGKEWQVKGTVKVSGDQKHGGEKALYVGAKSSAKYVVSKEDVFGTVTMWIWDNGYKAGKEAYKGPQWGLVNEDGDMFFFSILFAKYLGGDTNYGWMVSLEPYSRRHSRAVRADGWHKFVFNVPDEKTLTVQMDGKYNSATDTNVMNGDAEKIKFNKGFTGLWFYGGEDEKGAPLYVDDIVIETK
;
A
#
# COMPACT_ATOMS: atom_id res chain seq x y z
N MET A 1 -74.15 61.75 13.26
CA MET A 1 -72.70 61.94 13.07
C MET A 1 -72.10 60.63 12.56
N ARG A 2 -71.23 60.73 11.55
CA ARG A 2 -70.70 59.63 10.74
C ARG A 2 -69.94 58.59 11.57
N TRP A 3 -70.21 57.32 11.30
CA TRP A 3 -69.38 56.20 11.73
C TRP A 3 -68.29 55.97 10.68
N VAL A 4 -67.03 55.97 11.11
CA VAL A 4 -65.87 55.59 10.30
C VAL A 4 -65.46 54.18 10.73
N TRP A 5 -65.44 53.25 9.78
CA TRP A 5 -64.87 51.92 9.98
C TRP A 5 -63.36 51.99 9.70
N ILE A 6 -62.53 51.54 10.64
CA ILE A 6 -61.11 51.27 10.40
C ILE A 6 -60.93 49.75 10.42
N ALA A 7 -60.55 49.18 9.28
CA ALA A 7 -60.17 47.77 9.17
C ALA A 7 -58.70 47.63 9.61
N ALA A 8 -58.45 46.77 10.61
CA ALA A 8 -57.10 46.35 10.99
C ALA A 8 -56.73 45.08 10.23
N ALA A 9 -55.66 45.13 9.45
CA ALA A 9 -55.07 43.97 8.79
C ALA A 9 -54.10 43.26 9.75
N ALA A 10 -54.35 41.97 10.02
CA ALA A 10 -53.44 41.12 10.78
C ALA A 10 -52.45 40.44 9.83
N VAL A 11 -51.15 40.68 10.03
CA VAL A 11 -50.06 39.96 9.37
C VAL A 11 -49.70 38.76 10.24
N LEU A 12 -49.96 37.55 9.75
CA LEU A 12 -49.53 36.29 10.35
C LEU A 12 -48.11 35.97 9.87
N CYS A 13 -47.12 36.12 10.74
CA CYS A 13 -45.78 35.58 10.53
C CYS A 13 -45.79 34.08 10.86
N ALA A 14 -45.76 33.22 9.84
CA ALA A 14 -45.56 31.79 10.01
C ALA A 14 -44.06 31.50 10.24
N GLY A 15 -43.68 31.29 11.51
CA GLY A 15 -42.34 30.80 11.88
C GLY A 15 -42.22 29.30 11.59
N GLY A 16 -41.53 28.95 10.51
CA GLY A 16 -41.14 27.57 10.23
C GLY A 16 -40.00 27.15 11.17
N ILE A 17 -40.27 26.17 12.02
CA ILE A 17 -39.25 25.50 12.83
C ILE A 17 -38.44 24.60 11.88
N ILE A 18 -37.20 24.97 11.60
CA ILE A 18 -36.23 24.09 10.92
C ILE A 18 -35.72 23.12 11.99
N VAL A 19 -36.22 21.89 11.96
CA VAL A 19 -35.64 20.79 12.74
C VAL A 19 -34.38 20.34 12.00
N ALA A 20 -33.22 20.73 12.52
CA ALA A 20 -31.94 20.19 12.07
C ALA A 20 -31.92 18.69 12.37
N GLN A 21 -31.94 17.85 11.34
CA GLN A 21 -31.68 16.42 11.50
C GLN A 21 -30.20 16.26 11.83
N GLU A 22 -29.90 15.92 13.09
CA GLU A 22 -28.59 15.43 13.49
C GLU A 22 -28.27 14.20 12.64
N LYS A 23 -27.26 14.33 11.78
CA LYS A 23 -26.73 13.24 10.99
C LYS A 23 -26.11 12.25 11.98
N LYS A 24 -26.82 11.16 12.24
CA LYS A 24 -26.38 10.06 13.10
C LYS A 24 -25.12 9.47 12.47
N GLU A 25 -23.95 9.79 13.02
CA GLU A 25 -22.69 9.19 12.60
C GLU A 25 -22.78 7.68 12.86
N GLU A 26 -22.70 6.90 11.79
CA GLU A 26 -22.61 5.45 11.90
C GLU A 26 -21.32 5.08 12.66
N PRO A 27 -21.37 4.08 13.56
CA PRO A 27 -20.22 3.69 14.34
C PRO A 27 -19.10 3.23 13.41
N LYS A 28 -17.94 3.90 13.47
CA LYS A 28 -16.70 3.46 12.81
C LYS A 28 -16.44 2.00 13.16
N GLN A 29 -16.43 1.16 12.14
CA GLN A 29 -16.10 -0.26 12.26
C GLN A 29 -14.71 -0.38 12.89
N ALA A 30 -14.56 -1.26 13.89
CA ALA A 30 -13.26 -1.47 14.53
C ALA A 30 -12.30 -2.11 13.51
N GLY A 31 -11.13 -1.51 13.34
CA GLY A 31 -10.09 -1.98 12.43
C GLY A 31 -9.67 -3.44 12.66
N LYS A 32 -9.27 -4.15 11.58
CA LYS A 32 -8.80 -5.55 11.64
C LYS A 32 -7.28 -5.58 11.63
N LYS A 33 -6.69 -6.33 12.57
CA LYS A 33 -5.25 -6.66 12.58
C LYS A 33 -5.03 -8.07 12.04
N VAL A 34 -4.06 -8.24 11.14
CA VAL A 34 -3.60 -9.54 10.62
C VAL A 34 -2.08 -9.60 10.71
N GLU A 35 -1.55 -10.73 11.18
CA GLU A 35 -0.12 -11.00 11.28
C GLU A 35 0.21 -12.28 10.49
N LEU A 36 1.26 -12.23 9.67
CA LEU A 36 1.73 -13.36 8.84
C LEU A 36 3.23 -13.55 9.11
N THR A 37 3.58 -14.65 9.76
CA THR A 37 4.96 -15.00 10.16
C THR A 37 5.53 -16.20 9.42
N PHE A 38 4.74 -16.84 8.55
CA PHE A 38 5.15 -17.99 7.73
C PHE A 38 5.70 -19.22 8.50
N GLU A 39 5.42 -19.34 9.80
CA GLU A 39 5.91 -20.46 10.60
C GLU A 39 5.18 -21.78 10.29
N ASP A 40 3.97 -21.71 9.75
CA ASP A 40 3.26 -22.86 9.23
C ASP A 40 3.83 -23.31 7.88
N ASP A 41 3.92 -24.62 7.63
CA ASP A 41 4.49 -25.18 6.40
C ASP A 41 3.67 -24.88 5.12
N ALA A 42 2.43 -24.40 5.26
CA ALA A 42 1.51 -24.18 4.16
C ALA A 42 0.90 -22.77 4.18
N LEU A 43 0.74 -22.20 2.98
CA LEU A 43 0.03 -20.94 2.80
C LEU A 43 -1.48 -21.16 2.95
N GLY A 44 -2.13 -20.26 3.70
CA GLY A 44 -3.58 -20.26 3.88
C GLY A 44 -4.36 -19.98 2.59
N LYS A 45 -5.69 -20.17 2.64
CA LYS A 45 -6.62 -20.01 1.50
C LYS A 45 -6.70 -18.57 0.96
N GLU A 46 -6.24 -17.60 1.75
CA GLU A 46 -6.17 -16.18 1.42
C GLU A 46 -5.06 -15.88 0.40
N TRP A 47 -4.16 -16.84 0.16
CA TRP A 47 -3.08 -16.73 -0.82
C TRP A 47 -3.50 -17.23 -2.19
N GLN A 48 -3.22 -16.42 -3.20
CA GLN A 48 -3.30 -16.77 -4.61
C GLN A 48 -1.88 -16.83 -5.16
N VAL A 49 -1.46 -18.00 -5.65
CA VAL A 49 -0.06 -18.23 -6.06
C VAL A 49 0.02 -18.66 -7.52
N LYS A 50 1.09 -18.25 -8.20
CA LYS A 50 1.44 -18.68 -9.55
C LYS A 50 2.93 -18.94 -9.62
N GLY A 51 3.33 -20.09 -10.16
CA GLY A 51 4.74 -20.49 -10.26
C GLY A 51 5.29 -21.04 -8.94
N THR A 52 6.57 -20.81 -8.69
CA THR A 52 7.29 -21.31 -7.52
C THR A 52 7.13 -20.35 -6.35
N VAL A 53 6.16 -20.64 -5.48
CA VAL A 53 5.94 -19.94 -4.22
C VAL A 53 5.91 -20.98 -3.10
N LYS A 54 6.66 -20.74 -2.02
CA LYS A 54 6.73 -21.66 -0.89
C LYS A 54 7.07 -20.93 0.41
N VAL A 55 6.75 -21.56 1.53
CA VAL A 55 7.39 -21.23 2.80
C VAL A 55 8.78 -21.87 2.80
N SER A 56 9.82 -21.09 3.10
CA SER A 56 11.23 -21.51 3.02
C SER A 56 11.94 -21.28 4.34
N GLY A 57 12.83 -22.20 4.73
CA GLY A 57 13.78 -21.96 5.83
C GLY A 57 15.03 -21.17 5.40
N ASP A 58 15.14 -20.84 4.12
CA ASP A 58 16.16 -19.95 3.59
C ASP A 58 15.78 -18.50 3.83
N GLN A 59 16.75 -17.63 4.15
CA GLN A 59 16.53 -16.22 4.47
C GLN A 59 15.34 -16.06 5.43
N LYS A 60 15.55 -16.40 6.70
CA LYS A 60 14.55 -16.26 7.77
C LYS A 60 14.65 -14.91 8.48
N HIS A 61 13.54 -14.40 9.01
CA HIS A 61 13.50 -13.19 9.83
C HIS A 61 12.45 -13.29 10.93
N GLY A 62 12.78 -12.90 12.17
CA GLY A 62 11.85 -12.99 13.29
C GLY A 62 11.58 -14.42 13.81
N GLY A 63 11.49 -15.40 12.91
CA GLY A 63 11.31 -16.83 13.19
C GLY A 63 12.24 -17.73 12.37
N GLU A 64 11.74 -18.89 11.94
CA GLU A 64 12.51 -19.93 11.25
C GLU A 64 12.24 -20.01 9.74
N LYS A 65 11.21 -19.34 9.25
CA LYS A 65 10.80 -19.42 7.85
C LYS A 65 10.34 -18.08 7.31
N ALA A 66 10.43 -17.91 5.99
CA ALA A 66 9.92 -16.76 5.25
C ALA A 66 9.16 -17.20 3.99
N LEU A 67 8.37 -16.30 3.42
CA LEU A 67 7.78 -16.49 2.10
C LEU A 67 8.84 -16.36 1.02
N TYR A 68 9.04 -17.41 0.23
CA TYR A 68 9.82 -17.39 -1.00
C TYR A 68 8.91 -17.22 -2.22
N VAL A 69 9.28 -16.30 -3.12
CA VAL A 69 8.69 -16.15 -4.45
C VAL A 69 9.80 -16.21 -5.50
N GLY A 70 9.82 -17.29 -6.27
CA GLY A 70 10.85 -17.54 -7.29
C GLY A 70 10.71 -16.68 -8.54
N ALA A 71 11.67 -16.76 -9.46
CA ALA A 71 11.63 -15.97 -10.68
C ALA A 71 10.36 -16.26 -11.48
N LYS A 72 9.78 -15.20 -12.06
CA LYS A 72 8.53 -15.20 -12.84
C LYS A 72 7.32 -15.76 -12.09
N SER A 73 7.42 -15.87 -10.77
CA SER A 73 6.38 -16.36 -9.88
C SER A 73 5.75 -15.19 -9.15
N SER A 74 4.49 -15.34 -8.73
CA SER A 74 3.77 -14.29 -8.02
C SER A 74 2.92 -14.86 -6.90
N ALA A 75 2.78 -14.08 -5.85
CA ALA A 75 1.87 -14.35 -4.75
C ALA A 75 1.01 -13.11 -4.49
N LYS A 76 -0.29 -13.29 -4.27
CA LYS A 76 -1.21 -12.26 -3.82
C LYS A 76 -1.87 -12.72 -2.52
N TYR A 77 -1.83 -11.88 -1.49
CA TYR A 77 -2.56 -12.12 -0.25
C TYR A 77 -3.82 -11.26 -0.22
N VAL A 78 -4.98 -11.89 -0.02
CA VAL A 78 -6.27 -11.19 0.04
C VAL A 78 -6.54 -10.71 1.47
N VAL A 79 -6.60 -9.39 1.65
CA VAL A 79 -6.90 -8.74 2.93
C VAL A 79 -8.41 -8.53 3.09
N SER A 80 -9.04 -7.99 2.04
CA SER A 80 -10.43 -7.60 1.98
C SER A 80 -11.01 -7.84 0.58
N LYS A 81 -12.35 -7.88 0.49
CA LYS A 81 -13.05 -7.91 -0.80
C LYS A 81 -13.21 -6.52 -1.41
N GLU A 82 -13.32 -5.51 -0.56
CA GLU A 82 -13.47 -4.09 -0.92
C GLU A 82 -12.20 -3.35 -0.53
N ASP A 83 -11.93 -2.22 -1.18
CA ASP A 83 -10.78 -1.39 -0.85
C ASP A 83 -10.85 -0.90 0.60
N VAL A 84 -9.74 -1.08 1.32
CA VAL A 84 -9.58 -0.62 2.71
C VAL A 84 -8.39 0.33 2.86
N PHE A 85 -8.47 1.13 3.91
CA PHE A 85 -7.39 2.01 4.36
C PHE A 85 -6.71 1.40 5.59
N GLY A 86 -5.43 1.69 5.77
CA GLY A 86 -4.67 1.09 6.85
C GLY A 86 -3.16 1.18 6.70
N THR A 87 -2.48 0.41 7.54
CA THR A 87 -1.04 0.27 7.55
C THR A 87 -0.67 -1.15 7.17
N VAL A 88 0.35 -1.30 6.33
CA VAL A 88 0.99 -2.58 6.04
C VAL A 88 2.47 -2.46 6.35
N THR A 89 2.94 -3.29 7.26
CA THR A 89 4.36 -3.50 7.54
C THR A 89 4.78 -4.84 6.96
N MET A 90 5.96 -4.91 6.35
CA MET A 90 6.56 -6.17 5.89
C MET A 90 8.09 -6.06 5.90
N TRP A 91 8.77 -7.17 6.08
CA TRP A 91 10.22 -7.27 5.91
C TRP A 91 10.54 -7.89 4.57
N ILE A 92 11.51 -7.30 3.86
CA ILE A 92 11.93 -7.71 2.51
C ILE A 92 13.43 -7.97 2.54
N TRP A 93 13.84 -9.13 2.07
CA TRP A 93 15.26 -9.43 1.88
C TRP A 93 15.75 -8.89 0.54
N ASP A 94 16.85 -8.14 0.56
CA ASP A 94 17.64 -7.79 -0.62
C ASP A 94 18.98 -8.52 -0.52
N ASN A 95 19.36 -9.23 -1.59
CA ASN A 95 20.61 -9.99 -1.64
C ASN A 95 21.82 -9.16 -2.13
N GLY A 96 21.65 -7.84 -2.26
CA GLY A 96 22.68 -6.93 -2.72
C GLY A 96 23.10 -7.11 -4.18
N TYR A 97 22.36 -7.89 -4.99
CA TYR A 97 22.73 -8.18 -6.38
C TYR A 97 22.87 -6.90 -7.20
N LYS A 98 23.86 -6.88 -8.08
CA LYS A 98 24.19 -5.78 -8.99
C LYS A 98 24.20 -6.27 -10.42
N ALA A 99 23.38 -5.66 -11.28
CA ALA A 99 23.30 -5.98 -12.70
C ALA A 99 24.31 -5.17 -13.55
N GLY A 100 24.92 -4.14 -12.96
CA GLY A 100 25.91 -3.31 -13.63
C GLY A 100 25.32 -2.49 -14.79
N LYS A 101 25.57 -2.91 -16.03
CA LYS A 101 25.11 -2.17 -17.22
C LYS A 101 23.77 -2.65 -17.77
N GLU A 102 23.32 -3.84 -17.39
CA GLU A 102 22.12 -4.45 -17.95
C GLU A 102 20.86 -3.92 -17.28
N ALA A 103 19.88 -3.55 -18.10
CA ALA A 103 18.57 -3.16 -17.59
C ALA A 103 17.78 -4.43 -17.25
N TYR A 104 17.42 -4.55 -15.98
CA TYR A 104 16.77 -5.75 -15.45
C TYR A 104 15.69 -5.37 -14.43
N LYS A 105 14.61 -6.16 -14.37
CA LYS A 105 13.52 -6.01 -13.40
C LYS A 105 13.66 -7.11 -12.36
N GLY A 106 14.10 -6.74 -11.17
CA GLY A 106 14.17 -7.64 -10.04
C GLY A 106 12.82 -7.86 -9.37
N PRO A 107 12.86 -8.45 -8.17
CA PRO A 107 11.70 -8.63 -7.29
C PRO A 107 10.84 -7.38 -7.13
N GLN A 108 9.55 -7.60 -6.86
CA GLN A 108 8.53 -6.56 -6.69
C GLN A 108 7.61 -6.90 -5.52
N TRP A 109 7.23 -5.89 -4.74
CA TRP A 109 6.34 -6.05 -3.58
C TRP A 109 5.51 -4.79 -3.36
N GLY A 110 4.24 -4.94 -2.99
CA GLY A 110 3.38 -3.80 -2.75
C GLY A 110 1.93 -4.14 -2.49
N LEU A 111 1.07 -3.17 -2.79
CA LEU A 111 -0.36 -3.20 -2.55
C LEU A 111 -1.12 -3.33 -3.87
N VAL A 112 -2.31 -3.91 -3.82
CA VAL A 112 -3.25 -3.98 -4.94
C VAL A 112 -4.65 -3.55 -4.49
N ASN A 113 -5.35 -2.77 -5.30
CA ASN A 113 -6.73 -2.31 -5.05
C ASN A 113 -7.78 -3.24 -5.70
N GLU A 114 -9.06 -2.92 -5.57
CA GLU A 114 -10.18 -3.70 -6.14
C GLU A 114 -10.16 -3.71 -7.68
N ASP A 115 -9.72 -2.62 -8.32
CA ASP A 115 -9.60 -2.53 -9.77
C ASP A 115 -8.44 -3.37 -10.34
N GLY A 116 -7.58 -3.90 -9.47
CA GLY A 116 -6.36 -4.60 -9.86
C GLY A 116 -5.17 -3.68 -10.12
N ASP A 117 -5.29 -2.39 -9.81
CA ASP A 117 -4.17 -1.47 -9.82
C ASP A 117 -3.22 -1.79 -8.68
N MET A 118 -1.94 -1.69 -8.96
CA MET A 118 -0.87 -2.03 -8.04
C MET A 118 0.00 -0.81 -7.78
N PHE A 119 0.31 -0.58 -6.52
CA PHE A 119 1.37 0.31 -6.09
C PHE A 119 2.48 -0.54 -5.46
N PHE A 120 3.68 -0.51 -6.01
CA PHE A 120 4.72 -1.43 -5.58
C PHE A 120 6.14 -0.88 -5.73
N PHE A 121 7.00 -1.44 -4.89
CA PHE A 121 8.45 -1.28 -4.93
C PHE A 121 9.07 -2.39 -5.75
N SER A 122 10.25 -2.10 -6.28
CA SER A 122 11.03 -3.09 -7.00
C SER A 122 12.51 -2.75 -6.96
N ILE A 123 13.33 -3.80 -7.06
CA ILE A 123 14.72 -3.66 -7.44
C ILE A 123 14.78 -3.41 -8.95
N LEU A 124 14.92 -2.13 -9.34
CA LEU A 124 14.98 -1.71 -10.74
C LEU A 124 16.40 -1.37 -11.16
N PHE A 125 17.00 -2.22 -12.00
CA PHE A 125 18.35 -2.01 -12.53
C PHE A 125 18.38 -1.03 -13.72
N ALA A 126 17.58 0.03 -13.64
CA ALA A 126 17.58 1.10 -14.62
C ALA A 126 18.47 2.24 -14.11
N LYS A 127 19.55 2.57 -14.85
CA LYS A 127 20.53 3.59 -14.41
C LYS A 127 19.91 4.93 -14.05
N TYR A 128 18.90 5.38 -14.81
CA TYR A 128 18.20 6.64 -14.55
C TYR A 128 17.31 6.61 -13.29
N LEU A 129 17.16 5.45 -12.64
CA LEU A 129 16.46 5.23 -11.38
C LEU A 129 17.41 4.81 -10.24
N GLY A 130 18.71 4.99 -10.41
CA GLY A 130 19.74 4.58 -9.45
C GLY A 130 20.32 3.18 -9.68
N GLY A 131 19.74 2.38 -10.58
CA GLY A 131 20.30 1.10 -11.00
C GLY A 131 20.62 0.17 -9.82
N ASP A 132 21.91 -0.09 -9.60
CA ASP A 132 22.37 -0.97 -8.52
C ASP A 132 22.22 -0.37 -7.11
N THR A 133 21.97 0.94 -6.97
CA THR A 133 22.06 1.64 -5.66
C THR A 133 20.73 1.90 -4.99
N ASN A 134 19.63 1.91 -5.73
CA ASN A 134 18.34 2.36 -5.20
C ASN A 134 17.20 1.45 -5.62
N TYR A 135 16.18 1.40 -4.76
CA TYR A 135 14.90 0.83 -5.14
C TYR A 135 14.15 1.79 -6.06
N GLY A 136 13.31 1.25 -6.92
CA GLY A 136 12.29 2.02 -7.65
C GLY A 136 10.90 1.73 -7.10
N TRP A 137 9.96 2.59 -7.44
CA TRP A 137 8.54 2.31 -7.25
C TRP A 137 7.76 2.55 -8.54
N MET A 138 6.62 1.88 -8.64
CA MET A 138 5.75 1.88 -9.81
C MET A 138 4.28 1.88 -9.38
N VAL A 139 3.44 2.47 -10.22
CA VAL A 139 1.99 2.26 -10.21
C VAL A 139 1.64 1.57 -11.54
N SER A 140 0.79 0.55 -11.52
CA SER A 140 0.39 -0.16 -12.75
C SER A 140 -0.54 0.65 -13.65
N LEU A 141 -1.15 1.71 -13.15
CA LEU A 141 -2.04 2.61 -13.89
C LEU A 141 -1.33 3.35 -15.02
N GLU A 142 -2.09 3.61 -16.09
CA GLU A 142 -1.58 4.37 -17.22
C GLU A 142 -1.45 5.89 -16.94
N PRO A 143 -0.36 6.51 -17.43
CA PRO A 143 0.81 5.87 -18.04
C PRO A 143 1.67 5.16 -16.98
N TYR A 144 2.10 3.94 -17.25
CA TYR A 144 2.95 3.14 -16.35
C TYR A 144 4.20 3.94 -15.96
N SER A 145 4.25 4.42 -14.73
CA SER A 145 5.29 5.37 -14.31
C SER A 145 6.30 4.68 -13.40
N ARG A 146 7.55 4.61 -13.87
CA ARG A 146 8.71 4.13 -13.09
C ARG A 146 9.38 5.32 -12.42
N ARG A 147 9.60 5.24 -11.12
CA ARG A 147 10.02 6.38 -10.32
C ARG A 147 11.16 6.00 -9.38
N HIS A 148 12.06 6.94 -9.19
CA HIS A 148 13.20 6.79 -8.29
C HIS A 148 12.72 6.95 -6.85
N SER A 149 12.91 5.93 -5.99
CA SER A 149 12.42 5.99 -4.61
C SER A 149 13.34 6.76 -3.66
N ARG A 150 14.62 6.90 -4.03
CA ARG A 150 15.71 7.42 -3.19
C ARG A 150 16.01 6.56 -1.95
N ALA A 151 15.29 5.46 -1.72
CA ALA A 151 15.69 4.44 -0.78
C ALA A 151 16.91 3.70 -1.33
N VAL A 152 17.97 3.65 -0.55
CA VAL A 152 19.26 3.04 -0.90
C VAL A 152 19.19 1.56 -0.60
N ARG A 153 19.61 0.73 -1.54
CA ARG A 153 19.69 -0.72 -1.38
C ARG A 153 20.88 -1.08 -0.50
N ALA A 154 20.70 -2.07 0.36
CA ALA A 154 21.79 -2.77 1.03
C ALA A 154 21.48 -4.27 1.01
N ASP A 155 22.49 -5.11 1.18
CA ASP A 155 22.29 -6.52 1.44
C ASP A 155 21.72 -6.68 2.85
N GLY A 156 20.61 -7.39 3.00
CA GLY A 156 19.94 -7.50 4.28
C GLY A 156 18.42 -7.50 4.24
N TRP A 157 17.85 -7.63 5.44
CA TRP A 157 16.44 -7.43 5.70
C TRP A 157 16.13 -5.95 5.86
N HIS A 158 15.11 -5.51 5.14
CA HIS A 158 14.65 -4.13 5.16
C HIS A 158 13.16 -4.09 5.50
N LYS A 159 12.81 -3.27 6.49
CA LYS A 159 11.43 -3.08 6.92
C LYS A 159 10.76 -2.03 6.05
N PHE A 160 9.73 -2.42 5.32
CA PHE A 160 8.85 -1.50 4.59
C PHE A 160 7.57 -1.26 5.37
N VAL A 161 7.15 0.00 5.45
CA VAL A 161 5.86 0.40 6.06
C VAL A 161 5.10 1.25 5.06
N PHE A 162 4.02 0.70 4.52
CA PHE A 162 3.04 1.40 3.70
C PHE A 162 1.93 1.91 4.61
N ASN A 163 1.63 3.20 4.55
CA ASN A 163 0.55 3.82 5.30
C ASN A 163 -0.39 4.53 4.33
N VAL A 164 -1.63 4.02 4.28
CA VAL A 164 -2.73 4.50 3.43
C VAL A 164 -3.88 4.93 4.34
N PRO A 165 -3.78 6.07 5.05
CA PRO A 165 -4.73 6.40 6.10
C PRO A 165 -6.09 6.86 5.56
N ASP A 166 -6.13 7.33 4.31
CA ASP A 166 -7.28 7.90 3.61
C ASP A 166 -7.02 7.91 2.10
N GLU A 167 -7.98 8.43 1.32
CA GLU A 167 -7.90 8.51 -0.14
C GLU A 167 -6.89 9.53 -0.66
N LYS A 168 -6.32 10.38 0.19
CA LYS A 168 -5.42 11.47 -0.22
C LYS A 168 -3.96 11.18 0.07
N THR A 169 -3.70 10.20 0.92
CA THR A 169 -2.38 10.02 1.51
C THR A 169 -1.88 8.61 1.27
N LEU A 170 -0.70 8.51 0.66
CA LEU A 170 0.09 7.30 0.65
C LEU A 170 1.52 7.65 1.06
N THR A 171 1.99 7.06 2.16
CA THR A 171 3.38 7.18 2.57
C THR A 171 4.05 5.81 2.67
N VAL A 172 5.34 5.79 2.33
CA VAL A 172 6.18 4.59 2.51
C VAL A 172 7.46 4.95 3.24
N GLN A 173 7.80 4.13 4.24
CA GLN A 173 9.07 4.18 4.96
C GLN A 173 9.87 2.92 4.73
N MET A 174 11.19 3.05 4.79
CA MET A 174 12.12 1.92 4.85
C MET A 174 13.00 2.08 6.10
N ASP A 175 13.11 1.03 6.92
CA ASP A 175 13.93 0.96 8.14
C ASP A 175 13.68 2.10 9.13
N GLY A 176 12.40 2.47 9.30
CA GLY A 176 11.98 3.55 10.21
C GLY A 176 12.43 4.95 9.77
N LYS A 177 13.05 5.07 8.60
CA LYS A 177 13.46 6.36 8.04
C LYS A 177 12.39 6.86 7.07
N TYR A 178 11.77 7.97 7.47
CA TYR A 178 11.43 9.02 6.52
C TYR A 178 12.74 9.77 6.31
N ASN A 179 13.41 9.63 5.18
CA ASN A 179 14.65 10.37 5.02
C ASN A 179 14.27 11.87 4.88
N SER A 180 14.57 12.67 5.89
CA SER A 180 14.42 14.13 5.83
C SER A 180 15.72 14.79 6.26
N ALA A 181 16.53 15.13 5.25
CA ALA A 181 17.38 16.31 5.29
C ALA A 181 17.18 17.16 4.03
N THR A 182 16.74 16.54 2.93
CA THR A 182 16.01 17.16 1.82
C THR A 182 15.12 16.07 1.20
N ASP A 183 13.82 16.13 1.48
CA ASP A 183 12.75 15.48 0.70
C ASP A 183 12.97 14.02 0.24
N THR A 184 13.13 13.09 1.18
CA THR A 184 13.27 11.65 0.87
C THR A 184 12.26 10.83 1.67
N ASN A 185 11.00 11.25 1.60
CA ASN A 185 9.93 10.28 1.72
C ASN A 185 10.11 9.26 0.59
N VAL A 186 10.08 7.96 0.90
CA VAL A 186 10.10 6.94 -0.16
C VAL A 186 8.89 7.16 -1.10
N MET A 187 7.82 7.72 -0.55
CA MET A 187 6.89 8.65 -1.19
C MET A 187 6.13 9.41 -0.09
N ASN A 188 5.94 10.72 -0.24
CA ASN A 188 4.91 11.47 0.49
C ASN A 188 4.13 12.21 -0.57
N GLY A 189 3.13 11.52 -1.07
CA GLY A 189 2.40 11.89 -2.26
C GLY A 189 0.93 12.06 -1.93
N ASP A 190 0.34 13.00 -2.63
CA ASP A 190 -1.10 13.03 -2.83
C ASP A 190 -1.47 11.76 -3.61
N ALA A 191 -2.16 10.83 -2.94
CA ALA A 191 -2.56 9.54 -3.49
C ALA A 191 -3.35 9.69 -4.80
N GLU A 192 -4.04 10.83 -4.98
CA GLU A 192 -4.73 11.19 -6.22
C GLU A 192 -3.75 11.43 -7.38
N LYS A 193 -2.62 12.09 -7.12
CA LYS A 193 -1.60 12.38 -8.15
C LYS A 193 -0.89 11.13 -8.65
N ILE A 194 -0.72 10.14 -7.78
CA ILE A 194 -0.16 8.82 -8.14
C ILE A 194 -1.25 7.85 -8.61
N LYS A 195 -2.52 8.28 -8.54
CA LYS A 195 -3.73 7.54 -8.92
C LYS A 195 -3.95 6.25 -8.12
N PHE A 196 -3.39 6.14 -6.92
CA PHE A 196 -3.62 5.01 -6.01
C PHE A 196 -4.34 5.52 -4.76
N ASN A 197 -5.58 5.98 -4.95
CA ASN A 197 -6.36 6.71 -3.94
C ASN A 197 -7.55 5.92 -3.37
N LYS A 198 -7.82 4.71 -3.84
CA LYS A 198 -8.99 3.95 -3.39
C LYS A 198 -8.75 3.17 -2.11
N GLY A 199 -7.49 2.90 -1.77
CA GLY A 199 -7.11 1.95 -0.73
C GLY A 199 -6.51 0.69 -1.34
N PHE A 200 -6.56 -0.41 -0.62
CA PHE A 200 -6.06 -1.70 -1.08
C PHE A 200 -6.99 -2.85 -0.67
N THR A 201 -7.06 -3.90 -1.48
CA THR A 201 -7.74 -5.17 -1.16
C THR A 201 -6.75 -6.25 -0.75
N GLY A 202 -5.45 -6.06 -1.03
CA GLY A 202 -4.47 -7.10 -0.80
C GLY A 202 -3.02 -6.65 -0.97
N LEU A 203 -2.13 -7.62 -0.76
CA LEU A 203 -0.70 -7.51 -1.00
C LEU A 203 -0.34 -8.24 -2.29
N TRP A 204 0.65 -7.75 -3.01
CA TRP A 204 1.13 -8.37 -4.24
C TRP A 204 2.66 -8.49 -4.24
N PHE A 205 3.14 -9.65 -4.68
CA PHE A 205 4.54 -10.05 -4.68
C PHE A 205 4.91 -10.71 -6.01
N TYR A 206 6.10 -10.40 -6.52
CA TYR A 206 6.66 -10.99 -7.74
C TYR A 206 8.16 -11.22 -7.59
N GLY A 207 8.64 -12.41 -7.98
CA GLY A 207 10.04 -12.82 -7.78
C GLY A 207 11.03 -12.33 -8.85
N GLY A 208 10.66 -11.37 -9.69
CA GLY A 208 11.54 -10.83 -10.74
C GLY A 208 11.62 -11.71 -12.00
N GLU A 209 12.45 -11.32 -12.97
CA GLU A 209 12.53 -11.98 -14.28
C GLU A 209 13.55 -13.13 -14.38
N ASP A 210 14.55 -13.18 -13.50
CA ASP A 210 15.69 -14.09 -13.51
C ASP A 210 16.08 -14.47 -12.07
N GLU A 211 16.47 -15.72 -11.87
CA GLU A 211 16.98 -16.27 -10.62
C GLU A 211 18.27 -15.57 -10.16
N LYS A 212 19.09 -15.05 -11.09
CA LYS A 212 20.33 -14.30 -10.75
C LYS A 212 20.05 -13.01 -10.00
N GLY A 213 18.95 -12.34 -10.34
CA GLY A 213 18.50 -11.09 -9.75
C GLY A 213 17.78 -11.24 -8.42
N ALA A 214 17.87 -12.43 -7.83
CA ALA A 214 17.24 -12.91 -6.61
C ALA A 214 15.76 -13.28 -6.75
N PRO A 215 15.35 -14.41 -6.13
CA PRO A 215 13.97 -14.59 -5.71
C PRO A 215 13.63 -13.58 -4.59
N LEU A 216 12.34 -13.29 -4.41
CA LEU A 216 11.87 -12.44 -3.33
C LEU A 216 11.72 -13.28 -2.05
N TYR A 217 12.25 -12.77 -0.94
CA TYR A 217 11.86 -13.25 0.39
C TYR A 217 11.12 -12.15 1.16
N VAL A 218 10.01 -12.53 1.79
CA VAL A 218 9.15 -11.65 2.58
C VAL A 218 8.85 -12.30 3.91
N ASP A 219 8.87 -11.51 4.98
CA ASP A 219 8.58 -12.00 6.32
C ASP A 219 7.86 -10.96 7.19
N ASP A 220 7.36 -11.41 8.34
CA ASP A 220 6.82 -10.57 9.43
C ASP A 220 5.85 -9.49 8.92
N ILE A 221 4.82 -9.93 8.19
CA ILE A 221 3.82 -9.01 7.63
C ILE A 221 2.79 -8.68 8.70
N VAL A 222 2.54 -7.39 8.91
CA VAL A 222 1.49 -6.89 9.80
C VAL A 222 0.59 -5.95 9.02
N ILE A 223 -0.71 -6.24 8.99
CA ILE A 223 -1.74 -5.43 8.33
C ILE A 223 -2.70 -4.93 9.39
N GLU A 224 -2.93 -3.62 9.41
CA GLU A 224 -3.87 -2.95 10.32
C GLU A 224 -4.82 -2.09 9.49
N THR A 225 -6.03 -2.59 9.25
CA THR A 225 -7.08 -1.83 8.54
C THR A 225 -7.83 -0.92 9.50
N LYS A 226 -8.45 0.14 8.99
CA LYS A 226 -9.30 1.06 9.74
C LYS A 226 -10.78 0.87 9.41
#